data_AF-A0A1B6LCY6-F1
#
_entry.id   AF-A0A1B6LCY6-F1
#
_cell.length_a   1.000
_cell.length_b   1.000
_cell.length_c   1.000
_cell.angle_alpha   90.00
_cell.angle_beta   90.00
_cell.angle_gamma   90.00
#
_symmetry.space_group_name_H-M   'P 1'
#
loop_
_entity.id
_entity.type
_entity.pdbx_description
1 polymer ?
#
loop_
_entity_poly.entity_id
_entity_poly.type
_entity_poly.pdbx_seq_one_letter_code
_entity_poly.pdbx_strand_id
1 'polypeptide(L)'
;CADGVVHEQSAPQADQCTKLFAGDSSLRGCFAYANPESFREACNKQVADASGEAKEEAACNIALSYVGYCYYVHFVPINLPEHCGKCQVGGQSLHIGESAPVKVPQKEADVVIVVEQLEDNKEIFTNLISPLVSTLRNDLKERGIVDVNFALIGYGAPNQHWPSLYTFNGEYNGFSGSAKNIYFSEPAKVTKPKLSDRLQEIKKTLFNEIGFSKPAKAFQLAFDYPFRPQALKTIVGVMSSGCDRAVLPFQAMRLLVHRLSLLNSGVVLNLVTPLEDLSLDGKDEKAAANVVGFDSSAVYTQGEAKKKVMRGDEEALHNLNYKSDLCIDLTLGTNGAVFSSSNFNKGKPNLRKNFLQVLSNKITDGLTSEELVTDCKCVLERGMIVKTKCKITSRREKELPAVSIY
;
A
#
# COMPACT_ATOMS: atom_id res chain seq x y z
N CYS A 1 -20.41 -34.92 -48.02
CA CYS A 1 -19.10 -35.00 -47.37
C CYS A 1 -19.33 -35.24 -45.89
N ALA A 2 -19.61 -36.49 -45.54
CA ALA A 2 -19.45 -36.99 -44.19
C ALA A 2 -17.99 -37.49 -44.06
N ASP A 3 -17.53 -37.61 -42.82
CA ASP A 3 -16.23 -38.11 -42.37
C ASP A 3 -15.15 -37.03 -42.16
N GLY A 4 -14.90 -36.78 -40.87
CA GLY A 4 -13.83 -35.90 -40.41
C GLY A 4 -13.97 -35.39 -38.97
N VAL A 5 -14.69 -36.07 -38.07
CA VAL A 5 -14.48 -35.84 -36.63
C VAL A 5 -13.19 -36.58 -36.29
N VAL A 6 -12.07 -35.85 -36.25
CA VAL A 6 -10.84 -36.34 -35.66
C VAL A 6 -11.15 -36.59 -34.19
N HIS A 7 -11.30 -37.86 -33.80
CA HIS A 7 -11.17 -38.24 -32.40
C HIS A 7 -9.73 -37.88 -31.99
N GLU A 8 -9.55 -36.74 -31.30
CA GLU A 8 -8.31 -36.48 -30.58
C GLU A 8 -8.08 -37.69 -29.66
N GLN A 9 -6.95 -38.37 -29.86
CA GLN A 9 -6.55 -39.46 -28.97
C GLN A 9 -6.40 -38.89 -27.56
N SER A 10 -7.05 -39.54 -26.59
CA SER A 10 -6.92 -39.18 -25.18
C SER A 10 -5.43 -39.17 -24.80
N ALA A 11 -4.94 -38.04 -24.31
CA ALA A 11 -3.55 -37.92 -23.88
C ALA A 11 -3.22 -38.97 -22.79
N PRO A 12 -1.98 -39.49 -22.73
CA PRO A 12 -1.57 -40.42 -21.68
C PRO A 12 -1.84 -39.83 -20.30
N GLN A 13 -2.32 -40.65 -19.38
CA GLN A 13 -2.57 -40.22 -18.01
C GLN A 13 -1.26 -39.77 -17.35
N ALA A 14 -1.29 -38.58 -16.74
CA ALA A 14 -0.17 -38.03 -15.99
C ALA A 14 -0.41 -38.17 -14.47
N ASP A 15 0.63 -38.58 -13.74
CA ASP A 15 0.56 -38.74 -12.28
C ASP A 15 0.26 -37.42 -11.56
N GLN A 16 0.82 -36.31 -12.05
CA GLN A 16 0.58 -34.96 -11.54
C GLN A 16 -0.92 -34.62 -11.57
N CYS A 17 -1.54 -34.80 -12.74
CA CYS A 17 -2.95 -34.52 -12.96
C CYS A 17 -3.85 -35.45 -12.14
N THR A 18 -3.45 -36.72 -12.00
CA THR A 18 -4.17 -37.69 -11.18
C THR A 18 -4.20 -37.25 -9.72
N LYS A 19 -3.06 -36.79 -9.16
CA LYS A 19 -2.98 -36.27 -7.79
C LYS A 19 -3.82 -35.00 -7.60
N LEU A 20 -3.76 -34.06 -8.55
CA LEU A 20 -4.52 -32.80 -8.46
C LEU A 20 -6.03 -33.02 -8.41
N PHE A 21 -6.55 -34.02 -9.13
CA PHE A 21 -7.98 -34.32 -9.21
C PHE A 21 -8.39 -35.56 -8.40
N ALA A 22 -7.55 -36.00 -7.45
CA ALA A 22 -7.85 -37.09 -6.54
C ALA A 22 -8.75 -36.66 -5.36
N GLY A 23 -9.32 -37.64 -4.66
CA GLY A 23 -10.24 -37.44 -3.54
C GLY A 23 -9.60 -36.93 -2.24
N ASP A 24 -8.30 -36.75 -2.19
CA ASP A 24 -7.52 -36.17 -1.09
C ASP A 24 -6.93 -34.79 -1.43
N SER A 25 -7.11 -34.32 -2.67
CA SER A 25 -6.65 -33.01 -3.13
C SER A 25 -7.43 -31.85 -2.50
N SER A 26 -6.78 -30.70 -2.36
CA SER A 26 -7.43 -29.44 -1.97
C SER A 26 -8.49 -28.98 -2.99
N LEU A 27 -8.46 -29.48 -4.23
CA LEU A 27 -9.46 -29.18 -5.27
C LEU A 27 -10.80 -29.88 -5.04
N ARG A 28 -10.83 -30.95 -4.24
CA ARG A 28 -12.00 -31.80 -4.02
C ARG A 28 -13.23 -31.03 -3.57
N GLY A 29 -13.05 -29.93 -2.83
CA GLY A 29 -14.14 -29.09 -2.33
C GLY A 29 -15.09 -28.58 -3.42
N CYS A 30 -14.65 -28.56 -4.68
CA CYS A 30 -15.46 -28.11 -5.80
C CYS A 30 -15.98 -29.22 -6.72
N PHE A 31 -15.60 -30.49 -6.51
CA PHE A 31 -15.96 -31.59 -7.44
C PHE A 31 -17.48 -31.79 -7.60
N ALA A 32 -18.26 -31.46 -6.56
CA ALA A 32 -19.72 -31.52 -6.61
C ALA A 32 -20.36 -30.42 -7.47
N TYR A 33 -19.62 -29.36 -7.81
CA TYR A 33 -20.12 -28.18 -8.51
C TYR A 33 -19.54 -28.05 -9.91
N ALA A 34 -18.24 -28.35 -10.07
CA ALA A 34 -17.53 -28.32 -11.34
C ALA A 34 -16.97 -29.72 -11.64
N ASN A 35 -17.36 -30.31 -12.78
CA ASN A 35 -16.86 -31.61 -13.20
C ASN A 35 -15.32 -31.58 -13.38
N PRO A 36 -14.54 -32.33 -12.59
CA PRO A 36 -13.08 -32.31 -12.69
C PRO A 36 -12.55 -33.01 -13.94
N GLU A 37 -13.33 -33.86 -14.61
CA GLU A 37 -12.84 -34.71 -15.70
C GLU A 37 -12.29 -33.93 -16.89
N SER A 38 -13.00 -32.89 -17.34
CA SER A 38 -12.54 -32.06 -18.46
C SER A 38 -11.25 -31.30 -18.13
N PHE A 39 -11.05 -30.89 -16.88
CA PHE A 39 -9.82 -30.26 -16.43
C PHE A 39 -8.69 -31.28 -16.31
N ARG A 40 -8.98 -32.49 -15.82
CA ARG A 40 -8.01 -33.59 -15.76
C ARG A 40 -7.51 -33.99 -17.15
N GLU A 41 -8.41 -34.07 -18.13
CA GLU A 41 -8.05 -34.35 -19.52
C GLU A 41 -7.18 -33.24 -20.12
N ALA A 42 -7.56 -31.97 -19.92
CA ALA A 42 -6.75 -30.83 -20.34
C ALA A 42 -5.36 -30.82 -19.67
N CYS A 43 -5.30 -31.19 -18.39
CA CYS A 43 -4.05 -31.37 -17.66
C CYS A 43 -3.17 -32.45 -18.29
N ASN A 44 -3.72 -33.64 -18.55
CA ASN A 44 -2.96 -34.73 -19.17
C ASN A 44 -2.36 -34.30 -20.51
N LYS A 45 -3.13 -33.57 -21.33
CA LYS A 45 -2.65 -33.02 -22.61
C LYS A 45 -1.48 -32.04 -22.42
N GLN A 46 -1.64 -31.04 -21.55
CA GLN A 46 -0.56 -30.06 -21.32
C GLN A 46 0.69 -30.67 -20.68
N VAL A 47 0.53 -31.65 -19.79
CA VAL A 47 1.67 -32.35 -19.17
C VAL A 47 2.38 -33.26 -20.17
N ALA A 48 1.66 -33.86 -21.12
CA ALA A 48 2.26 -34.67 -22.18
C ALA A 48 3.12 -33.81 -23.13
N ASP A 49 2.71 -32.56 -23.40
CA ASP A 49 3.44 -31.62 -24.26
C ASP A 49 4.65 -30.97 -23.57
N ALA A 50 4.70 -31.00 -22.23
CA ALA A 50 5.78 -30.43 -21.43
C ALA A 50 6.94 -31.42 -21.17
N SER A 51 8.14 -30.88 -20.92
CA SER A 51 9.33 -31.67 -20.59
C SER A 51 9.95 -31.26 -19.25
N GLY A 52 10.54 -32.22 -18.53
CA GLY A 52 11.21 -31.97 -17.25
C GLY A 52 10.30 -31.30 -16.21
N GLU A 53 10.83 -30.27 -15.55
CA GLU A 53 10.15 -29.51 -14.49
C GLU A 53 8.91 -28.74 -14.99
N ALA A 54 8.82 -28.43 -16.29
CA ALA A 54 7.67 -27.74 -16.86
C ALA A 54 6.37 -28.57 -16.82
N LYS A 55 6.48 -29.89 -16.60
CA LYS A 55 5.32 -30.76 -16.40
C LYS A 55 4.52 -30.40 -15.15
N GLU A 56 5.21 -30.07 -14.07
CA GLU A 56 4.56 -29.68 -12.81
C GLU A 56 3.87 -28.32 -12.96
N GLU A 57 4.55 -27.38 -13.62
CA GLU A 57 3.99 -26.06 -13.91
C GLU A 57 2.74 -26.16 -14.79
N ALA A 58 2.77 -26.98 -15.84
CA ALA A 58 1.61 -27.26 -16.69
C ALA A 58 0.42 -27.81 -15.89
N ALA A 59 0.66 -28.77 -15.01
CA ALA A 59 -0.37 -29.34 -14.14
C ALA A 59 -0.95 -28.27 -13.19
N CYS A 60 -0.09 -27.47 -12.56
CA CYS A 60 -0.49 -26.41 -11.64
C CYS A 60 -1.25 -25.27 -12.32
N ASN A 61 -0.96 -24.95 -13.58
CA ASN A 61 -1.72 -23.98 -14.37
C ASN A 61 -3.16 -24.44 -14.60
N ILE A 62 -3.38 -25.74 -14.79
CA ILE A 62 -4.72 -26.31 -14.87
C ILE A 62 -5.43 -26.30 -13.50
N ALA A 63 -4.72 -26.63 -12.42
CA ALA A 63 -5.27 -26.51 -11.07
C ALA A 63 -5.71 -25.07 -10.76
N LEU A 64 -4.89 -24.09 -11.12
CA LEU A 64 -5.21 -22.66 -11.00
C LEU A 64 -6.49 -22.30 -11.78
N SER A 65 -6.60 -22.80 -13.00
CA SER A 65 -7.79 -22.59 -13.84
C SER A 65 -9.05 -23.19 -13.21
N TYR A 66 -8.93 -24.39 -12.62
CA TYR A 66 -10.02 -25.04 -11.90
C TYR A 66 -10.44 -24.25 -10.65
N VAL A 67 -9.49 -23.80 -9.83
CA VAL A 67 -9.76 -22.92 -8.67
C VAL A 67 -10.48 -21.65 -9.11
N GLY A 68 -10.01 -21.00 -10.18
CA GLY A 68 -10.65 -19.82 -10.74
C GLY A 68 -12.08 -20.09 -11.19
N TYR A 69 -12.31 -21.20 -11.90
CA TYR A 69 -13.66 -21.60 -12.34
C TYR A 69 -14.60 -21.81 -11.14
N CYS A 70 -14.15 -22.53 -10.12
CA CYS A 70 -14.88 -22.74 -8.88
C CYS A 70 -15.23 -21.44 -8.15
N TYR A 71 -14.26 -20.54 -8.04
CA TYR A 71 -14.45 -19.26 -7.35
C TYR A 71 -15.40 -18.32 -8.10
N TYR A 72 -15.21 -18.14 -9.41
CA TYR A 72 -15.96 -17.13 -10.18
C TYR A 72 -17.30 -17.62 -10.73
N VAL A 73 -17.45 -18.91 -11.01
CA VAL A 73 -18.70 -19.46 -11.60
C VAL A 73 -19.59 -20.06 -10.52
N HIS A 74 -19.00 -20.78 -9.57
CA HIS A 74 -19.76 -21.51 -8.55
C HIS A 74 -19.74 -20.84 -7.17
N PHE A 75 -18.96 -19.77 -6.99
CA PHE A 75 -18.75 -19.12 -5.70
C PHE A 75 -18.26 -20.08 -4.60
N VAL A 76 -17.53 -21.12 -4.99
CA VAL A 76 -16.97 -22.13 -4.08
C VAL A 76 -15.49 -21.81 -3.83
N PRO A 77 -15.12 -21.33 -2.65
CA PRO A 77 -13.72 -21.06 -2.33
C PRO A 77 -12.98 -22.38 -2.07
N ILE A 78 -12.06 -22.72 -2.97
CA ILE A 78 -11.08 -23.80 -2.79
C ILE A 78 -9.67 -23.24 -2.92
N ASN A 79 -8.69 -23.95 -2.36
CA ASN A 79 -7.30 -23.53 -2.39
C ASN A 79 -6.51 -24.33 -3.43
N LEU A 80 -5.61 -23.63 -4.12
CA LEU A 80 -4.57 -24.23 -4.91
C LEU A 80 -3.69 -25.13 -4.02
N PRO A 81 -3.25 -26.31 -4.49
CA PRO A 81 -2.34 -27.18 -3.76
C PRO A 81 -1.02 -26.49 -3.41
N GLU A 82 -0.40 -26.88 -2.29
CA GLU A 82 0.75 -26.17 -1.72
C GLU A 82 1.98 -26.12 -2.64
N HIS A 83 2.21 -27.19 -3.41
CA HIS A 83 3.32 -27.31 -4.35
C HIS A 83 3.17 -26.40 -5.57
N CYS A 84 1.96 -25.95 -5.89
CA CYS A 84 1.65 -25.16 -7.07
C CYS A 84 1.89 -23.66 -6.93
N GLY A 85 2.30 -23.19 -5.74
CA GLY A 85 2.61 -21.79 -5.51
C GLY A 85 3.85 -21.63 -4.65
N LYS A 86 4.67 -20.63 -4.99
CA LYS A 86 5.86 -20.26 -4.25
C LYS A 86 5.93 -18.76 -4.05
N CYS A 87 6.38 -18.35 -2.87
CA CYS A 87 6.73 -16.98 -2.56
C CYS A 87 8.25 -16.84 -2.47
N GLN A 88 8.78 -15.69 -2.88
CA GLN A 88 10.19 -15.35 -2.64
C GLN A 88 10.29 -14.42 -1.43
N VAL A 89 11.12 -14.82 -0.47
CA VAL A 89 11.39 -14.09 0.76
C VAL A 89 12.90 -13.99 0.92
N GLY A 90 13.47 -12.91 0.39
CA GLY A 90 14.92 -12.79 0.23
C GLY A 90 15.48 -13.91 -0.65
N GLY A 91 16.44 -14.67 -0.13
CA GLY A 91 17.01 -15.83 -0.83
C GLY A 91 16.23 -17.13 -0.66
N GLN A 92 15.10 -17.13 0.05
CA GLN A 92 14.31 -18.32 0.35
C GLN A 92 13.06 -18.40 -0.51
N SER A 93 12.81 -19.58 -1.08
CA SER A 93 11.57 -19.91 -1.76
C SER A 93 10.68 -20.70 -0.80
N LEU A 94 9.51 -20.13 -0.49
CA LEU A 94 8.53 -20.71 0.43
C LEU A 94 7.36 -21.27 -0.37
N HIS A 95 6.99 -22.53 -0.13
CA HIS A 95 5.72 -23.07 -0.60
C HIS A 95 4.54 -22.42 0.15
N ILE A 96 3.34 -22.50 -0.44
CA ILE A 96 2.13 -22.02 0.22
C ILE A 96 2.01 -22.69 1.60
N GLY A 97 1.75 -21.89 2.63
CA GLY A 97 1.62 -22.36 4.01
C GLY A 97 2.92 -22.27 4.82
N GLU A 98 4.08 -22.25 4.16
CA GLU A 98 5.37 -22.09 4.82
C GLU A 98 5.62 -20.64 5.24
N SER A 99 6.43 -20.46 6.29
CA SER A 99 6.86 -19.15 6.76
C SER A 99 8.35 -19.11 7.09
N ALA A 100 8.92 -17.92 7.02
CA ALA A 100 10.31 -17.68 7.40
C ALA A 100 10.48 -16.34 8.13
N PRO A 101 11.37 -16.30 9.15
CA PRO A 101 11.72 -15.06 9.81
C PRO A 101 12.64 -14.20 8.93
N VAL A 102 12.37 -12.90 8.89
CA VAL A 102 13.12 -11.90 8.13
C VAL A 102 13.48 -10.74 9.05
N LYS A 103 14.75 -10.34 9.04
CA LYS A 103 15.23 -9.13 9.71
C LYS A 103 15.11 -7.92 8.79
N VAL A 104 14.57 -6.82 9.29
CA VAL A 104 14.38 -5.54 8.57
C VAL A 104 14.96 -4.42 9.45
N PRO A 105 15.62 -3.39 8.91
CA PRO A 105 15.93 -3.18 7.50
C PRO A 105 17.04 -4.09 6.97
N GLN A 106 16.92 -4.47 5.70
CA GLN A 106 18.06 -4.86 4.87
C GLN A 106 18.53 -3.62 4.09
N LYS A 107 18.73 -3.75 2.77
CA LYS A 107 19.13 -2.66 1.88
C LYS A 107 17.97 -2.09 1.06
N GLU A 108 16.74 -2.51 1.36
CA GLU A 108 15.53 -2.28 0.56
C GLU A 108 14.56 -1.32 1.25
N ALA A 109 13.87 -0.49 0.46
CA ALA A 109 12.71 0.28 0.89
C ALA A 109 11.67 0.38 -0.23
N ASP A 110 10.41 0.47 0.17
CA ASP A 110 9.26 0.61 -0.72
C ASP A 110 8.41 1.79 -0.24
N VAL A 111 8.22 2.76 -1.13
CA VAL A 111 7.48 4.00 -0.87
C VAL A 111 6.27 4.05 -1.79
N VAL A 112 5.07 4.05 -1.23
CA VAL A 112 3.83 4.21 -2.01
C VAL A 112 3.30 5.63 -1.84
N ILE A 113 3.27 6.40 -2.92
CA ILE A 113 2.78 7.77 -2.93
C ILE A 113 1.34 7.76 -3.44
N VAL A 114 0.41 8.28 -2.63
CA VAL A 114 -1.03 8.33 -2.94
C VAL A 114 -1.45 9.78 -3.05
N VAL A 115 -1.87 10.22 -4.24
CA VAL A 115 -2.14 11.65 -4.52
C VAL A 115 -3.57 11.86 -4.96
N GLU A 116 -4.28 12.73 -4.25
CA GLU A 116 -5.55 13.27 -4.74
C GLU A 116 -5.29 14.30 -5.85
N GLN A 117 -5.86 14.05 -7.03
CA GLN A 117 -5.66 14.72 -8.31
C GLN A 117 -6.56 15.98 -8.47
N LEU A 118 -6.68 16.74 -7.39
CA LEU A 118 -7.34 18.04 -7.38
C LEU A 118 -6.33 19.18 -7.51
N GLU A 119 -6.73 20.31 -8.11
CA GLU A 119 -5.82 21.43 -8.42
C GLU A 119 -5.04 21.94 -7.19
N ASP A 120 -5.64 21.88 -5.99
CA ASP A 120 -5.00 22.27 -4.72
C ASP A 120 -3.71 21.46 -4.43
N ASN A 121 -3.63 20.23 -4.93
CA ASN A 121 -2.46 19.37 -4.76
C ASN A 121 -1.45 19.47 -5.90
N LYS A 122 -1.72 20.23 -6.97
CA LYS A 122 -0.78 20.35 -8.09
C LYS A 122 0.56 20.96 -7.67
N GLU A 123 0.49 22.00 -6.86
CA GLU A 123 1.67 22.67 -6.31
C GLU A 123 2.43 21.75 -5.33
N ILE A 124 1.69 21.05 -4.46
CA ILE A 124 2.25 20.05 -3.55
C ILE A 124 2.95 18.93 -4.34
N PHE A 125 2.31 18.40 -5.37
CA PHE A 125 2.87 17.33 -6.18
C PHE A 125 4.15 17.79 -6.90
N THR A 126 4.12 18.97 -7.50
CA THR A 126 5.22 19.49 -8.32
C THR A 126 6.43 19.88 -7.47
N ASN A 127 6.19 20.55 -6.33
CA ASN A 127 7.26 21.19 -5.56
C ASN A 127 7.60 20.49 -4.24
N LEU A 128 6.81 19.51 -3.80
CA LEU A 128 7.12 18.67 -2.63
C LEU A 128 7.30 17.20 -3.01
N ILE A 129 6.29 16.57 -3.62
CA ILE A 129 6.27 15.11 -3.82
C ILE A 129 7.23 14.66 -4.92
N SER A 130 7.26 15.38 -6.05
CA SER A 130 8.18 15.08 -7.15
C SER A 130 9.66 15.18 -6.68
N PRO A 131 10.09 16.27 -5.99
CA PRO A 131 11.43 16.35 -5.39
C PRO A 131 11.68 15.39 -4.21
N LEU A 132 10.64 14.96 -3.49
CA LEU A 132 10.77 14.00 -2.39
C LEU A 132 11.37 12.68 -2.86
N VAL A 133 11.05 12.22 -4.07
CA VAL A 133 11.57 10.95 -4.59
C VAL A 133 13.09 10.92 -4.65
N SER A 134 13.73 12.00 -5.11
CA SER A 134 15.20 12.07 -5.15
C SER A 134 15.80 12.35 -3.77
N THR A 135 15.17 13.22 -2.98
CA THR A 135 15.63 13.58 -1.62
C THR A 135 15.59 12.37 -0.70
N LEU A 136 14.45 11.67 -0.64
CA LEU A 136 14.27 10.48 0.20
C LEU A 136 15.18 9.33 -0.23
N ARG A 137 15.41 9.14 -1.53
CA ARG A 137 16.37 8.13 -2.01
C ARG A 137 17.79 8.44 -1.51
N ASN A 138 18.20 9.70 -1.49
CA ASN A 138 19.52 10.10 -1.00
C ASN A 138 19.61 9.92 0.53
N ASP A 139 18.62 10.38 1.28
CA ASP A 139 18.61 10.26 2.75
C ASP A 139 18.59 8.79 3.19
N LEU A 140 17.80 7.93 2.53
CA LEU A 140 17.80 6.48 2.75
C LEU A 140 19.15 5.84 2.39
N LYS A 141 19.78 6.28 1.30
CA LYS A 141 21.11 5.81 0.90
C LYS A 141 22.18 6.15 1.93
N GLU A 142 22.13 7.33 2.55
CA GLU A 142 23.02 7.71 3.66
C GLU A 142 22.84 6.80 4.89
N ARG A 143 21.65 6.20 5.05
CA ARG A 143 21.36 5.18 6.08
C ARG A 143 21.64 3.74 5.62
N GLY A 144 22.26 3.54 4.45
CA GLY A 144 22.62 2.22 3.92
C GLY A 144 21.53 1.50 3.12
N ILE A 145 20.40 2.18 2.85
CA ILE A 145 19.28 1.64 2.08
C ILE A 145 19.43 2.10 0.62
N VAL A 146 19.86 1.20 -0.25
CA VAL A 146 20.29 1.54 -1.62
C VAL A 146 19.28 1.15 -2.70
N ASP A 147 18.38 0.22 -2.38
CA ASP A 147 17.36 -0.29 -3.29
C ASP A 147 15.99 0.27 -2.86
N VAL A 148 15.55 1.35 -3.50
CA VAL A 148 14.32 2.05 -3.14
C VAL A 148 13.34 2.08 -4.31
N ASN A 149 12.21 1.41 -4.13
CA ASN A 149 11.07 1.42 -5.04
C ASN A 149 10.10 2.54 -4.69
N PHE A 150 9.52 3.15 -5.72
CA PHE A 150 8.50 4.18 -5.56
C PHE A 150 7.30 3.85 -6.45
N ALA A 151 6.13 3.72 -5.84
CA ALA A 151 4.87 3.57 -6.57
C ALA A 151 4.07 4.87 -6.49
N LEU A 152 3.27 5.15 -7.52
CA LEU A 152 2.38 6.31 -7.58
C LEU A 152 0.94 5.86 -7.85
N ILE A 153 0.05 6.23 -6.93
CA ILE A 153 -1.39 6.03 -7.03
C ILE A 153 -2.03 7.42 -7.11
N GLY A 154 -2.76 7.70 -8.19
CA GLY A 154 -3.56 8.91 -8.33
C GLY A 154 -5.05 8.60 -8.15
N TYR A 155 -5.80 9.51 -7.54
CA TYR A 155 -7.25 9.38 -7.40
C TYR A 155 -7.95 10.74 -7.35
N GLY A 156 -9.27 10.79 -7.35
CA GLY A 156 -10.01 12.01 -6.98
C GLY A 156 -10.45 12.90 -8.14
N ALA A 157 -9.77 12.88 -9.29
CA ALA A 157 -10.10 13.73 -10.43
C ALA A 157 -11.58 13.61 -10.88
N PRO A 158 -12.20 14.66 -11.45
CA PRO A 158 -13.52 14.58 -12.07
C PRO A 158 -13.56 13.44 -13.08
N ASN A 159 -14.64 12.66 -13.06
CA ASN A 159 -14.85 11.47 -13.90
C ASN A 159 -13.91 10.27 -13.64
N GLN A 160 -12.93 10.40 -12.74
CA GLN A 160 -12.14 9.26 -12.28
C GLN A 160 -12.95 8.45 -11.25
N HIS A 161 -13.40 7.27 -11.67
CA HIS A 161 -14.19 6.35 -10.85
C HIS A 161 -13.34 5.40 -9.99
N TRP A 162 -12.13 5.09 -10.46
CA TRP A 162 -11.18 4.17 -9.85
C TRP A 162 -9.82 4.85 -9.67
N PRO A 163 -9.08 4.53 -8.59
CA PRO A 163 -7.70 5.00 -8.47
C PRO A 163 -6.84 4.44 -9.61
N SER A 164 -5.89 5.24 -10.06
CA SER A 164 -4.95 4.90 -11.14
C SER A 164 -3.60 4.55 -10.53
N LEU A 165 -3.15 3.30 -10.73
CA LEU A 165 -1.77 2.91 -10.46
C LEU A 165 -0.91 3.26 -11.68
N TYR A 166 0.03 4.19 -11.52
CA TYR A 166 0.87 4.66 -12.61
C TYR A 166 2.05 3.71 -12.83
N THR A 167 2.30 3.36 -14.08
CA THR A 167 3.43 2.52 -14.50
C THR A 167 4.47 3.34 -15.27
N PHE A 168 5.74 3.03 -15.05
CA PHE A 168 6.90 3.68 -15.67
C PHE A 168 7.73 2.59 -16.34
N ASN A 169 7.82 2.62 -17.67
CA ASN A 169 8.46 1.56 -18.46
C ASN A 169 7.87 0.15 -18.20
N GLY A 170 6.56 0.07 -17.95
CA GLY A 170 5.86 -1.19 -17.63
C GLY A 170 5.90 -1.59 -16.16
N GLU A 171 6.65 -0.86 -15.31
CA GLU A 171 6.81 -1.15 -13.89
C GLU A 171 5.96 -0.21 -13.02
N TYR A 172 5.16 -0.76 -12.11
CA TYR A 172 4.31 0.03 -11.20
C TYR A 172 5.08 0.64 -10.00
N ASN A 173 6.32 0.21 -9.80
CA ASN A 173 7.21 0.58 -8.70
C ASN A 173 8.42 1.43 -9.16
N GLY A 174 8.40 1.90 -10.41
CA GLY A 174 9.47 2.67 -11.05
C GLY A 174 9.27 4.19 -11.06
N PHE A 175 8.48 4.77 -10.14
CA PHE A 175 8.24 6.22 -10.13
C PHE A 175 9.52 7.00 -9.80
N SER A 176 9.95 7.86 -10.72
CA SER A 176 11.20 8.61 -10.60
C SER A 176 11.02 10.04 -10.08
N GLY A 177 9.80 10.43 -9.69
CA GLY A 177 9.47 11.81 -9.34
C GLY A 177 8.95 12.64 -10.52
N SER A 178 8.76 12.04 -11.71
CA SER A 178 8.12 12.69 -12.85
C SER A 178 7.02 11.81 -13.42
N ALA A 179 5.80 12.33 -13.50
CA ALA A 179 4.65 11.63 -14.07
C ALA A 179 3.99 12.51 -15.13
N LYS A 180 4.30 12.29 -16.40
CA LYS A 180 3.73 13.10 -17.51
C LYS A 180 2.22 12.93 -17.67
N ASN A 181 1.69 11.78 -17.27
CA ASN A 181 0.28 11.40 -17.46
C ASN A 181 -0.58 11.69 -16.22
N ILE A 182 0.00 12.20 -15.13
CA ILE A 182 -0.81 12.68 -14.00
C ILE A 182 -1.39 14.05 -14.38
N TYR A 183 -2.66 14.24 -14.08
CA TYR A 183 -3.33 15.52 -14.28
C TYR A 183 -4.03 15.93 -12.99
N PHE A 184 -4.20 17.22 -12.82
CA PHE A 184 -4.91 17.85 -11.71
C PHE A 184 -6.05 18.67 -12.28
N SER A 185 -7.13 18.80 -11.51
CA SER A 185 -8.40 19.30 -12.02
C SER A 185 -9.22 19.93 -10.91
N GLU A 186 -10.05 20.92 -11.28
CA GLU A 186 -10.98 21.54 -10.32
C GLU A 186 -11.98 20.51 -9.79
N PRO A 187 -12.40 20.61 -8.52
CA PRO A 187 -13.49 19.79 -8.00
C PRO A 187 -14.77 20.03 -8.81
N ALA A 188 -15.61 19.00 -8.91
CA ALA A 188 -16.89 19.11 -9.61
C ALA A 188 -17.77 20.17 -8.91
N LYS A 189 -18.11 21.25 -9.63
CA LYS A 189 -18.99 22.32 -9.12
C LYS A 189 -20.41 21.76 -8.98
N VAL A 190 -20.92 21.67 -7.75
CA VAL A 190 -22.33 21.30 -7.50
C VAL A 190 -23.19 22.54 -7.68
N THR A 191 -23.92 22.61 -8.79
CA THR A 191 -24.76 23.77 -9.12
C THR A 191 -26.17 23.63 -8.53
N LYS A 192 -26.41 24.35 -7.41
CA LYS A 192 -27.67 24.64 -6.70
C LYS A 192 -28.29 23.48 -5.86
N PRO A 193 -28.59 23.73 -4.57
CA PRO A 193 -29.21 22.77 -3.65
C PRO A 193 -30.58 22.31 -4.18
N LYS A 194 -30.69 21.08 -4.67
CA LYS A 194 -31.96 20.42 -5.02
C LYS A 194 -32.27 19.30 -4.01
N LEU A 195 -33.50 18.78 -4.00
CA LEU A 195 -33.86 17.58 -3.20
C LEU A 195 -32.92 16.38 -3.49
N SER A 196 -32.32 16.34 -4.68
CA SER A 196 -31.26 15.40 -5.05
C SER A 196 -30.02 15.49 -4.16
N ASP A 197 -29.78 16.63 -3.52
CA ASP A 197 -28.49 16.90 -2.88
C ASP A 197 -28.46 16.32 -1.47
N ARG A 198 -29.61 16.30 -0.78
CA ARG A 198 -29.77 15.51 0.45
C ARG A 198 -29.62 14.02 0.18
N LEU A 199 -30.10 13.52 -0.97
CA LEU A 199 -29.91 12.13 -1.37
C LEU A 199 -28.43 11.84 -1.76
N GLN A 200 -27.76 12.81 -2.39
CA GLN A 200 -26.32 12.73 -2.69
C GLN A 200 -25.48 12.74 -1.41
N GLU A 201 -25.84 13.55 -0.40
CA GLU A 201 -25.20 13.53 0.92
C GLU A 201 -25.39 12.17 1.60
N ILE A 202 -26.61 11.64 1.65
CA ILE A 202 -26.87 10.29 2.20
C ILE A 202 -26.04 9.24 1.46
N LYS A 203 -25.98 9.32 0.12
CA LYS A 203 -25.17 8.42 -0.70
C LYS A 203 -23.68 8.58 -0.40
N LYS A 204 -23.19 9.81 -0.25
CA LYS A 204 -21.79 10.12 0.10
C LYS A 204 -21.45 9.53 1.47
N THR A 205 -22.28 9.79 2.49
CA THR A 205 -22.13 9.23 3.83
C THR A 205 -22.10 7.71 3.77
N LEU A 206 -23.08 7.08 3.10
CA LEU A 206 -23.10 5.63 2.97
C LEU A 206 -21.83 5.11 2.29
N PHE A 207 -21.42 5.69 1.16
CA PHE A 207 -20.24 5.27 0.42
C PHE A 207 -18.94 5.44 1.23
N ASN A 208 -18.84 6.50 2.04
CA ASN A 208 -17.74 6.67 2.98
C ASN A 208 -17.72 5.54 4.03
N GLU A 209 -18.89 5.23 4.60
CA GLU A 209 -19.05 4.19 5.62
C GLU A 209 -18.65 2.81 5.12
N ILE A 210 -19.15 2.41 3.95
CA ILE A 210 -18.85 1.10 3.37
C ILE A 210 -17.52 1.04 2.60
N GLY A 211 -16.71 2.12 2.60
CA GLY A 211 -15.39 2.15 1.98
C GLY A 211 -15.39 2.26 0.44
N PHE A 212 -16.48 2.73 -0.15
CA PHE A 212 -16.62 2.95 -1.60
C PHE A 212 -16.32 4.38 -2.03
N SER A 213 -15.91 5.26 -1.11
CA SER A 213 -15.43 6.60 -1.44
C SER A 213 -14.11 6.54 -2.22
N LYS A 214 -13.84 7.57 -3.02
CA LYS A 214 -12.59 7.68 -3.78
C LYS A 214 -11.33 7.55 -2.88
N PRO A 215 -11.21 8.28 -1.75
CA PRO A 215 -10.06 8.11 -0.87
C PRO A 215 -10.00 6.70 -0.27
N ALA A 216 -11.12 6.13 0.17
CA ALA A 216 -11.12 4.78 0.75
C ALA A 216 -10.58 3.73 -0.25
N LYS A 217 -11.00 3.79 -1.52
CA LYS A 217 -10.49 2.90 -2.57
C LYS A 217 -9.01 3.12 -2.88
N ALA A 218 -8.55 4.37 -2.91
CA ALA A 218 -7.15 4.70 -3.20
C ALA A 218 -6.20 4.23 -2.07
N PHE A 219 -6.56 4.49 -0.82
CA PHE A 219 -5.80 4.02 0.33
C PHE A 219 -5.91 2.50 0.51
N GLN A 220 -7.06 1.88 0.20
CA GLN A 220 -7.15 0.41 0.15
C GLN A 220 -6.12 -0.17 -0.83
N LEU A 221 -6.02 0.40 -2.05
CA LEU A 221 -5.03 -0.03 -3.03
C LEU A 221 -3.58 0.13 -2.51
N ALA A 222 -3.31 1.20 -1.74
CA ALA A 222 -2.01 1.41 -1.11
C ALA A 222 -1.73 0.44 0.05
N PHE A 223 -2.74 0.09 0.85
CA PHE A 223 -2.63 -0.88 1.94
C PHE A 223 -2.45 -2.30 1.42
N ASP A 224 -3.04 -2.61 0.27
CA ASP A 224 -2.90 -3.90 -0.42
C ASP A 224 -1.67 -3.97 -1.35
N TYR A 225 -0.86 -2.90 -1.39
CA TYR A 225 0.36 -2.86 -2.20
C TYR A 225 1.30 -4.03 -1.83
N PRO A 226 1.89 -4.73 -2.81
CA PRO A 226 2.74 -5.89 -2.57
C PRO A 226 4.14 -5.46 -2.09
N PHE A 227 4.22 -4.90 -0.88
CA PHE A 227 5.49 -4.52 -0.25
C PHE A 227 6.44 -5.71 -0.15
N ARG A 228 7.71 -5.50 -0.50
CA ARG A 228 8.76 -6.51 -0.40
C ARG A 228 8.96 -6.94 1.05
N PRO A 229 9.18 -8.24 1.31
CA PRO A 229 9.33 -8.76 2.67
C PRO A 229 10.45 -8.10 3.49
N GLN A 230 11.58 -7.79 2.84
CA GLN A 230 12.80 -7.25 3.47
C GLN A 230 12.86 -5.71 3.49
N ALA A 231 11.90 -5.04 2.86
CA ALA A 231 11.92 -3.60 2.69
C ALA A 231 11.40 -2.87 3.93
N LEU A 232 11.95 -1.68 4.15
CA LEU A 232 11.27 -0.63 4.91
C LEU A 232 10.05 -0.15 4.12
N LYS A 233 8.92 0.08 4.79
CA LYS A 233 7.64 0.30 4.10
C LYS A 233 6.98 1.59 4.57
N THR A 234 6.68 2.47 3.64
CA THR A 234 5.96 3.70 3.94
C THR A 234 4.95 4.04 2.86
N ILE A 235 3.85 4.64 3.29
CA ILE A 235 2.85 5.26 2.43
C ILE A 235 2.91 6.76 2.68
N VAL A 236 2.93 7.56 1.61
CA VAL A 236 2.83 9.02 1.68
C VAL A 236 1.53 9.43 0.99
N GLY A 237 0.50 9.71 1.79
CA GLY A 237 -0.78 10.22 1.32
C GLY A 237 -0.75 11.73 1.13
N VAL A 238 -1.38 12.23 0.08
CA VAL A 238 -1.53 13.66 -0.23
C VAL A 238 -3.00 13.94 -0.51
N MET A 239 -3.61 14.77 0.33
CA MET A 239 -5.04 15.04 0.32
C MET A 239 -5.30 16.54 0.21
N SER A 240 -6.33 16.92 -0.54
CA SER A 240 -6.80 18.30 -0.65
C SER A 240 -7.87 18.62 0.39
N SER A 241 -8.41 17.61 1.06
CA SER A 241 -9.37 17.79 2.15
C SER A 241 -9.23 16.68 3.18
N GLY A 242 -9.63 16.99 4.42
CA GLY A 242 -9.65 16.02 5.51
C GLY A 242 -10.67 14.90 5.29
N CYS A 243 -10.56 13.84 6.06
CA CYS A 243 -11.49 12.72 5.99
C CYS A 243 -12.80 12.99 6.73
N ASP A 244 -13.92 12.70 6.08
CA ASP A 244 -15.25 12.84 6.68
C ASP A 244 -15.33 11.99 7.97
N ARG A 245 -15.95 12.57 9.02
CA ARG A 245 -16.19 11.87 10.29
C ARG A 245 -17.09 10.66 10.07
N ALA A 246 -16.81 9.60 10.83
CA ALA A 246 -17.68 8.43 10.87
C ALA A 246 -19.02 8.81 11.49
N VAL A 247 -20.10 8.50 10.78
CA VAL A 247 -21.49 8.61 11.24
C VAL A 247 -21.97 7.26 11.77
N LEU A 248 -21.51 6.16 11.18
CA LEU A 248 -21.79 4.79 11.56
C LEU A 248 -20.50 4.10 12.05
N PRO A 249 -20.60 2.97 12.79
CA PRO A 249 -19.42 2.30 13.31
C PRO A 249 -18.57 1.60 12.22
N PHE A 250 -19.10 1.43 11.00
CA PHE A 250 -18.42 0.66 9.95
C PHE A 250 -17.11 1.30 9.49
N GLN A 251 -17.11 2.63 9.26
CA GLN A 251 -15.90 3.34 8.92
C GLN A 251 -14.84 3.22 10.03
N ALA A 252 -15.24 3.41 11.29
CA ALA A 252 -14.34 3.30 12.44
C ALA A 252 -13.75 1.89 12.58
N MET A 253 -14.56 0.84 12.46
CA MET A 253 -14.08 -0.55 12.49
C MET A 253 -13.11 -0.84 11.35
N ARG A 254 -13.41 -0.38 10.14
CA ARG A 254 -12.53 -0.55 8.98
C ARG A 254 -11.18 0.14 9.19
N LEU A 255 -11.18 1.37 9.69
CA LEU A 255 -9.95 2.10 10.00
C LEU A 255 -9.14 1.42 11.11
N LEU A 256 -9.80 0.85 12.13
CA LEU A 256 -9.12 0.04 13.15
C LEU A 256 -8.45 -1.19 12.54
N VAL A 257 -9.13 -1.91 11.64
CA VAL A 257 -8.55 -3.05 10.93
C VAL A 257 -7.34 -2.62 10.08
N HIS A 258 -7.45 -1.51 9.36
CA HIS A 258 -6.31 -0.96 8.60
C HIS A 258 -5.15 -0.60 9.51
N ARG A 259 -5.41 0.09 10.63
CA ARG A 259 -4.39 0.45 11.62
C ARG A 259 -3.65 -0.79 12.13
N LEU A 260 -4.39 -1.82 12.56
CA LEU A 260 -3.81 -3.07 13.03
C LEU A 260 -3.03 -3.79 11.93
N SER A 261 -3.54 -3.79 10.70
CA SER A 261 -2.84 -4.39 9.55
C SER A 261 -1.51 -3.69 9.27
N LEU A 262 -1.50 -2.36 9.21
CA LEU A 262 -0.30 -1.53 8.97
C LEU A 262 0.73 -1.70 10.08
N LEU A 263 0.30 -1.64 11.34
CA LEU A 263 1.18 -1.86 12.50
C LEU A 263 1.78 -3.26 12.51
N ASN A 264 0.99 -4.28 12.15
CA ASN A 264 1.46 -5.66 12.06
C ASN A 264 2.42 -5.88 10.90
N SER A 265 2.23 -5.20 9.76
CA SER A 265 3.08 -5.37 8.57
C SER A 265 4.32 -4.47 8.55
N GLY A 266 4.42 -3.53 9.50
CA GLY A 266 5.50 -2.56 9.60
C GLY A 266 5.40 -1.44 8.57
N VAL A 267 4.20 -1.16 8.06
CA VAL A 267 3.96 -0.07 7.11
C VAL A 267 3.62 1.20 7.88
N VAL A 268 4.38 2.26 7.64
CA VAL A 268 4.16 3.59 8.25
C VAL A 268 3.34 4.44 7.29
N LEU A 269 2.23 5.03 7.75
CA LEU A 269 1.43 5.95 6.93
C LEU A 269 1.74 7.40 7.29
N ASN A 270 2.32 8.15 6.36
CA ASN A 270 2.52 9.59 6.45
C ASN A 270 1.48 10.34 5.62
N LEU A 271 1.06 11.52 6.09
CA LEU A 271 -0.02 12.28 5.47
C LEU A 271 0.36 13.74 5.26
N VAL A 272 0.25 14.22 4.02
CA VAL A 272 0.33 15.64 3.65
C VAL A 272 -1.10 16.12 3.41
N THR A 273 -1.59 17.02 4.25
CA THR A 273 -2.99 17.46 4.24
C THR A 273 -3.10 18.93 4.64
N PRO A 274 -4.12 19.68 4.18
CA PRO A 274 -4.33 21.06 4.63
C PRO A 274 -4.69 21.10 6.11
N LEU A 275 -4.01 21.97 6.84
CA LEU A 275 -4.24 22.27 8.25
C LEU A 275 -4.41 23.78 8.38
N GLU A 276 -5.60 24.27 8.04
CA GLU A 276 -5.89 25.72 7.97
C GLU A 276 -6.03 26.37 9.35
N ASP A 277 -6.44 25.60 10.35
CA ASP A 277 -6.66 26.02 11.73
C ASP A 277 -5.50 25.63 12.67
N LEU A 278 -4.35 25.28 12.10
CA LEU A 278 -3.14 24.96 12.84
C LEU A 278 -2.67 26.17 13.65
N SER A 279 -2.58 26.01 14.97
CA SER A 279 -2.11 27.02 15.90
C SER A 279 -1.33 26.41 17.06
N LEU A 280 -0.59 27.25 17.79
CA LEU A 280 0.15 26.87 18.98
C LEU A 280 -0.29 27.77 20.14
N ASP A 281 -0.83 27.18 21.20
CA ASP A 281 -1.29 27.93 22.38
C ASP A 281 -0.17 28.77 22.97
N GLY A 282 -0.49 30.02 23.28
CA GLY A 282 0.46 31.00 23.82
C GLY A 282 1.56 31.45 22.85
N LYS A 283 1.53 31.04 21.57
CA LYS A 283 2.49 31.46 20.53
C LYS A 283 1.79 32.24 19.41
N ASP A 284 2.59 33.00 18.64
CA ASP A 284 2.08 33.80 17.53
C ASP A 284 1.86 32.98 16.25
N GLU A 285 1.17 33.56 15.27
CA GLU A 285 0.92 32.91 13.97
C GLU A 285 2.21 32.53 13.24
N LYS A 286 3.32 33.25 13.49
CA LYS A 286 4.62 32.93 12.88
C LYS A 286 5.18 31.63 13.41
N ALA A 287 5.01 31.34 14.70
CA ALA A 287 5.38 30.05 15.27
C ALA A 287 4.60 28.91 14.63
N ALA A 288 3.27 29.06 14.46
CA ALA A 288 2.43 28.07 13.79
C ALA A 288 2.81 27.90 12.30
N ALA A 289 3.15 28.97 11.59
CA ALA A 289 3.61 28.92 10.20
C ALA A 289 4.98 28.24 10.04
N ASN A 290 5.78 28.16 11.10
CA ASN A 290 7.05 27.43 11.12
C ASN A 290 6.89 25.93 11.38
N VAL A 291 5.69 25.45 11.69
CA VAL A 291 5.41 24.01 11.81
C VAL A 291 5.41 23.39 10.42
N VAL A 292 6.19 22.33 10.25
CA VAL A 292 6.22 21.50 9.04
C VAL A 292 5.24 20.35 9.17
N GLY A 293 5.28 19.67 10.31
CA GLY A 293 4.42 18.53 10.61
C GLY A 293 4.55 18.10 12.07
N PHE A 294 3.89 17.02 12.43
CA PHE A 294 3.91 16.45 13.78
C PHE A 294 3.57 14.96 13.71
N ASP A 295 3.97 14.22 14.74
CA ASP A 295 3.50 12.86 14.96
C ASP A 295 2.89 12.74 16.38
N SER A 296 2.72 11.51 16.85
CA SER A 296 2.19 11.26 18.20
C SER A 296 3.13 11.66 19.34
N SER A 297 4.38 12.01 19.04
CA SER A 297 5.44 12.26 20.02
C SER A 297 5.94 13.71 20.00
N ALA A 298 6.04 14.35 18.83
CA ALA A 298 6.57 15.72 18.76
C ALA A 298 6.08 16.54 17.55
N VAL A 299 6.29 17.86 17.62
CA VAL A 299 6.13 18.81 16.51
C VAL A 299 7.46 19.05 15.80
N TYR A 300 7.45 19.00 14.48
CA TYR A 300 8.61 19.22 13.61
C TYR A 300 8.51 20.58 12.93
N THR A 301 9.58 21.37 13.00
CA THR A 301 9.59 22.76 12.50
C THR A 301 10.62 22.98 11.41
N GLN A 302 10.54 24.13 10.72
CA GLN A 302 11.49 24.56 9.68
C GLN A 302 12.96 24.52 10.12
N GLY A 303 13.23 24.69 11.43
CA GLY A 303 14.58 24.67 12.00
C GLY A 303 15.25 23.29 11.96
N GLU A 304 14.49 22.22 11.75
CA GLU A 304 15.02 20.86 11.77
C GLU A 304 15.57 20.38 10.43
N ALA A 305 15.41 21.16 9.36
CA ALA A 305 15.90 20.82 8.03
C ALA A 305 17.40 20.53 7.97
N LYS A 306 18.19 21.06 8.90
CA LYS A 306 19.65 20.87 8.96
C LYS A 306 20.09 19.81 9.98
N LYS A 307 19.16 19.25 10.76
CA LYS A 307 19.49 18.26 11.79
C LYS A 307 19.59 16.87 11.14
N LYS A 308 20.63 16.12 11.52
CA LYS A 308 20.83 14.72 11.10
C LYS A 308 19.94 13.73 11.85
N VAL A 309 19.38 14.14 12.97
CA VAL A 309 18.45 13.35 13.79
C VAL A 309 17.30 14.26 14.17
N MET A 310 16.10 13.85 13.80
CA MET A 310 14.87 14.54 14.12
C MET A 310 14.52 14.31 15.59
N ARG A 311 14.47 15.38 16.38
CA ARG A 311 14.01 15.31 17.78
C ARG A 311 12.57 15.79 17.91
N GLY A 312 12.22 16.82 17.12
CA GLY A 312 10.96 17.53 17.31
C GLY A 312 10.94 18.31 18.63
N ASP A 313 9.80 18.96 18.86
CA ASP A 313 9.46 19.73 20.05
C ASP A 313 8.23 19.09 20.71
N GLU A 314 8.45 18.37 21.82
CA GLU A 314 7.40 17.69 22.60
C GLU A 314 6.49 18.70 23.33
N GLU A 315 7.07 19.82 23.81
CA GLU A 315 6.30 20.87 24.48
C GLU A 315 5.36 21.58 23.50
N ALA A 316 5.82 21.81 22.27
CA ALA A 316 4.96 22.36 21.22
C ALA A 316 3.81 21.40 20.86
N LEU A 317 3.97 20.07 20.99
CA LEU A 317 2.89 19.12 20.74
C LEU A 317 1.73 19.30 21.72
N HIS A 318 2.03 19.52 23.01
CA HIS A 318 1.00 19.76 24.03
C HIS A 318 0.21 21.05 23.81
N ASN A 319 0.78 22.01 23.08
CA ASN A 319 0.17 23.29 22.76
C ASN A 319 -0.40 23.31 21.33
N LEU A 320 -0.32 22.21 20.58
CA LEU A 320 -0.72 22.17 19.19
C LEU A 320 -2.24 22.02 19.05
N ASN A 321 -2.87 23.01 18.41
CA ASN A 321 -4.28 22.99 18.09
C ASN A 321 -4.49 22.85 16.58
N TYR A 322 -5.35 21.90 16.21
CA TYR A 322 -5.75 21.62 14.82
C TYR A 322 -7.06 20.83 14.82
N LYS A 323 -7.80 20.90 13.72
CA LYS A 323 -8.98 20.06 13.50
C LYS A 323 -8.55 18.66 13.10
N SER A 324 -8.61 17.73 14.06
CA SER A 324 -8.39 16.32 13.75
C SER A 324 -9.53 15.72 12.92
N ASP A 325 -9.17 14.70 12.15
CA ASP A 325 -10.07 13.85 11.40
C ASP A 325 -9.60 12.40 11.38
N LEU A 326 -10.41 11.52 10.80
CA LEU A 326 -10.15 10.07 10.81
C LEU A 326 -8.88 9.64 10.06
N CYS A 327 -8.42 10.41 9.09
CA CYS A 327 -7.18 10.13 8.36
C CYS A 327 -5.96 10.61 9.13
N ILE A 328 -6.07 11.77 9.80
CA ILE A 328 -5.06 12.22 10.76
C ILE A 328 -4.92 11.20 11.89
N ASP A 329 -6.03 10.78 12.52
CA ASP A 329 -6.02 9.81 13.61
C ASP A 329 -5.42 8.46 13.19
N LEU A 330 -5.74 7.99 11.97
CA LEU A 330 -5.15 6.77 11.41
C LEU A 330 -3.63 6.92 11.23
N THR A 331 -3.17 8.03 10.64
CA THR A 331 -1.75 8.33 10.43
C THR A 331 -0.98 8.33 11.74
N LEU A 332 -1.42 9.11 12.72
CA LEU A 332 -0.78 9.18 14.04
C LEU A 332 -0.81 7.83 14.77
N GLY A 333 -1.84 7.02 14.52
CA GLY A 333 -1.98 5.67 15.05
C GLY A 333 -1.07 4.61 14.41
N THR A 334 -0.30 4.94 13.37
CA THR A 334 0.58 4.01 12.62
C THR A 334 2.06 4.40 12.67
N ASN A 335 2.47 5.13 13.71
CA ASN A 335 3.82 5.69 13.88
C ASN A 335 4.24 6.63 12.75
N GLY A 336 3.29 7.14 11.97
CA GLY A 336 3.54 8.11 10.90
C GLY A 336 3.33 9.54 11.36
N ALA A 337 3.66 10.48 10.47
CA ALA A 337 3.55 11.90 10.72
C ALA A 337 2.55 12.58 9.77
N VAL A 338 1.93 13.65 10.27
CA VAL A 338 1.08 14.56 9.50
C VAL A 338 1.88 15.82 9.15
N PHE A 339 1.78 16.29 7.91
CA PHE A 339 2.51 17.43 7.37
C PHE A 339 1.52 18.46 6.80
N SER A 340 1.72 19.73 7.15
CA SER A 340 0.81 20.82 6.77
C SER A 340 1.06 21.28 5.34
N SER A 341 0.20 20.87 4.40
CA SER A 341 0.25 21.37 3.02
C SER A 341 -0.05 22.88 2.96
N SER A 342 -0.89 23.38 3.87
CA SER A 342 -1.20 24.81 4.01
C SER A 342 0.05 25.64 4.33
N ASN A 343 0.90 25.18 5.25
CA ASN A 343 2.15 25.86 5.59
C ASN A 343 3.19 25.76 4.46
N PHE A 344 3.27 24.61 3.77
CA PHE A 344 4.11 24.47 2.58
C PHE A 344 3.72 25.49 1.49
N ASN A 345 2.43 25.60 1.18
CA ASN A 345 1.91 26.50 0.15
C ASN A 345 2.17 27.97 0.48
N LYS A 346 2.00 28.38 1.75
CA LYS A 346 2.31 29.74 2.22
C LYS A 346 3.81 30.04 2.32
N GLY A 347 4.65 29.01 2.37
CA GLY A 347 6.09 29.12 2.52
C GLY A 347 6.80 29.74 1.31
N LYS A 348 7.79 30.59 1.55
CA LYS A 348 8.75 31.06 0.53
C LYS A 348 9.61 29.89 0.01
N PRO A 349 10.25 29.99 -1.17
CA PRO A 349 11.04 28.90 -1.75
C PRO A 349 12.06 28.24 -0.80
N ASN A 350 12.77 29.03 0.02
CA ASN A 350 13.72 28.49 1.01
C ASN A 350 13.01 27.68 2.11
N LEU A 351 11.83 28.11 2.57
CA LEU A 351 11.03 27.38 3.56
C LEU A 351 10.43 26.12 2.96
N ARG A 352 10.04 26.13 1.67
CA ARG A 352 9.58 24.92 0.97
C ARG A 352 10.70 23.88 0.83
N LYS A 353 11.93 24.32 0.57
CA LYS A 353 13.11 23.44 0.56
C LYS A 353 13.38 22.85 1.95
N ASN A 354 13.30 23.66 3.01
CA ASN A 354 13.43 23.18 4.37
C ASN A 354 12.32 22.18 4.74
N PHE A 355 11.08 22.47 4.36
CA PHE A 355 9.94 21.57 4.55
C PHE A 355 10.18 20.20 3.90
N LEU A 356 10.61 20.20 2.63
CA LEU A 356 10.98 18.98 1.91
C LEU A 356 12.02 18.17 2.67
N GLN A 357 13.08 18.82 3.16
CA GLN A 357 14.13 18.13 3.92
C GLN A 357 13.62 17.58 5.26
N VAL A 358 12.80 18.34 5.99
CA VAL A 358 12.20 17.88 7.26
C VAL A 358 11.29 16.68 7.02
N LEU A 359 10.44 16.71 5.99
CA LEU A 359 9.58 15.59 5.63
C LEU A 359 10.42 14.34 5.29
N SER A 360 11.44 14.51 4.46
CA SER A 360 12.33 13.41 4.04
C SER A 360 13.13 12.82 5.21
N ASN A 361 13.72 13.67 6.06
CA ASN A 361 14.43 13.26 7.27
C ASN A 361 13.51 12.52 8.23
N LYS A 362 12.29 13.01 8.45
CA LYS A 362 11.33 12.38 9.35
C LYS A 362 10.93 10.98 8.87
N ILE A 363 10.65 10.81 7.57
CA ILE A 363 10.36 9.49 7.00
C ILE A 363 11.58 8.57 7.15
N THR A 364 12.77 9.07 6.82
CA THR A 364 14.02 8.29 6.90
C THR A 364 14.34 7.85 8.33
N ASP A 365 14.30 8.76 9.30
CA ASP A 365 14.56 8.47 10.72
C ASP A 365 13.49 7.52 11.28
N GLY A 366 12.22 7.75 10.96
CA GLY A 366 11.12 6.87 11.38
C GLY A 366 11.27 5.45 10.87
N LEU A 367 11.73 5.27 9.62
CA LEU A 367 11.93 3.94 9.05
C LEU A 367 13.22 3.25 9.53
N THR A 368 14.26 4.01 9.90
CA THR A 368 15.60 3.44 10.16
C THR A 368 15.98 3.36 11.64
N SER A 369 15.15 3.91 12.52
CA SER A 369 15.35 3.93 13.98
C SER A 369 15.15 2.56 14.66
N GLU A 370 14.36 1.67 14.07
CA GLU A 370 14.07 0.34 14.61
C GLU A 370 14.67 -0.78 13.74
N GLU A 371 15.09 -1.87 14.38
CA GLU A 371 15.25 -3.18 13.77
C GLU A 371 14.03 -4.04 14.09
N LEU A 372 13.43 -4.60 13.05
CA LEU A 372 12.26 -5.45 13.12
C LEU A 372 12.65 -6.89 12.78
N VAL A 373 12.05 -7.85 13.49
CA VAL A 373 11.95 -9.22 13.01
C VAL A 373 10.51 -9.45 12.61
N THR A 374 10.32 -9.96 11.39
CA THR A 374 9.02 -10.28 10.83
C THR A 374 8.95 -11.76 10.51
N ASP A 375 7.81 -12.40 10.72
CA ASP A 375 7.50 -13.73 10.20
C ASP A 375 6.72 -13.56 8.91
N CYS A 376 7.32 -13.96 7.79
CA CYS A 376 6.78 -13.83 6.45
C CYS A 376 6.25 -15.17 5.98
N LYS A 377 4.94 -15.26 5.81
CA LYS A 377 4.23 -16.46 5.37
C LYS A 377 3.82 -16.36 3.91
N CYS A 378 3.99 -17.46 3.18
CA CYS A 378 3.41 -17.59 1.84
C CYS A 378 1.94 -18.01 1.97
N VAL A 379 1.03 -17.18 1.45
CA VAL A 379 -0.41 -17.39 1.59
C VAL A 379 -1.11 -17.30 0.23
N LEU A 380 -2.31 -17.88 0.17
CA LEU A 380 -3.22 -17.71 -0.96
C LEU A 380 -4.25 -16.63 -0.65
N GLU A 381 -4.38 -15.68 -1.55
CA GLU A 381 -5.52 -14.78 -1.64
C GLU A 381 -6.54 -15.35 -2.63
N ARG A 382 -7.81 -15.42 -2.21
CA ARG A 382 -8.92 -16.05 -2.96
C ARG A 382 -8.63 -17.51 -3.36
N GLY A 383 -7.72 -18.18 -2.66
CA GLY A 383 -7.33 -19.56 -2.94
C GLY A 383 -6.44 -19.75 -4.17
N MET A 384 -6.09 -18.68 -4.90
CA MET A 384 -5.37 -18.79 -6.18
C MET A 384 -4.20 -17.82 -6.34
N ILE A 385 -4.26 -16.64 -5.72
CA ILE A 385 -3.22 -15.61 -5.87
C ILE A 385 -2.19 -15.81 -4.75
N VAL A 386 -0.98 -16.20 -5.12
CA VAL A 386 0.12 -16.38 -4.17
C VAL A 386 0.64 -15.00 -3.73
N LYS A 387 0.69 -14.78 -2.41
CA LYS A 387 1.21 -13.53 -1.81
C LYS A 387 2.06 -13.82 -0.59
N THR A 388 3.11 -13.03 -0.39
CA THR A 388 3.81 -13.00 0.89
C THR A 388 3.11 -12.05 1.86
N LYS A 389 2.78 -12.52 3.06
CA LYS A 389 2.31 -11.67 4.16
C LYS A 389 3.28 -11.75 5.32
N CYS A 390 3.81 -10.60 5.71
CA CYS A 390 4.74 -10.49 6.84
C CYS A 390 4.06 -9.84 8.04
N LYS A 391 4.32 -10.41 9.22
CA LYS A 391 3.89 -9.85 10.50
C LYS A 391 5.09 -9.62 11.41
N ILE A 392 5.19 -8.46 12.03
CA ILE A 392 6.20 -8.17 13.04
C ILE A 392 6.01 -9.11 14.24
N THR A 393 7.10 -9.78 14.61
CA THR A 393 7.18 -10.67 15.79
C THR A 393 8.01 -10.05 16.90
N SER A 394 8.99 -9.20 16.58
CA SER A 394 9.74 -8.43 17.59
C SER A 394 10.25 -7.09 17.03
N ARG A 395 10.44 -6.12 17.91
CA ARG A 395 11.02 -4.80 17.61
C ARG A 395 12.20 -4.55 18.55
N ARG A 396 13.27 -3.95 18.04
CA ARG A 396 14.42 -3.47 18.82
C ARG A 396 14.81 -2.08 18.33
N GLU A 397 14.79 -1.10 19.22
CA GLU A 397 15.36 0.22 18.89
C GLU A 397 16.87 0.10 18.65
N LYS A 398 17.37 0.78 17.61
CA LYS A 398 18.81 0.90 17.43
C LYS A 398 19.35 1.84 18.50
N GLU A 399 20.36 1.39 19.24
CA GLU A 399 21.18 2.30 20.03
C GLU A 399 21.78 3.34 19.07
N LEU A 400 21.33 4.58 19.19
CA LEU A 400 21.94 5.69 18.47
C LEU A 400 23.43 5.69 18.82
N PRO A 401 24.35 5.76 17.84
CA PRO A 401 25.75 5.92 18.16
C PRO A 401 25.88 7.17 19.04
N ALA A 402 26.44 6.99 20.25
CA ALA A 402 26.69 8.08 21.18
C ALA A 402 27.36 9.21 20.40
N VAL A 403 26.71 10.37 20.37
CA VAL A 403 27.31 11.57 19.80
C VAL A 403 28.53 11.84 20.67
N SER A 404 29.70 11.53 20.15
CA SER A 404 30.96 11.89 20.79
C SER A 404 31.02 13.40 20.78
N ILE A 405 30.73 14.01 21.92
CA ILE A 405 30.91 15.43 22.15
C ILE A 405 32.43 15.63 22.26
N TYR A 406 33.06 16.05 21.17
CA TYR A 406 34.40 16.62 21.16
C TYR A 406 34.36 17.98 20.49
#